data_AF-A0AAW9I916-F1
#
_entry.id   AF-A0AAW9I916-F1
#
_cell.length_a   1.000
_cell.length_b   1.000
_cell.length_c   1.000
_cell.angle_alpha   90.00
_cell.angle_beta   90.00
_cell.angle_gamma   90.00
#
_symmetry.space_group_name_H-M   'P 1'
#
loop_
_entity.id
_entity.type
_entity.pdbx_description
1 polymer ?
#
loop_
_entity_poly.entity_id
_entity_poly.type
_entity_poly.pdbx_seq_one_letter_code
_entity_poly.pdbx_strand_id
1 'polypeptide(L)'
;ATIEKELNICPEEVFRSSRARIEELQAPFKNDNRIIAKYLPISADHFIVDRDSTNCKTVLAGYPWFLDWGRDTMIALPGLVLATGRLKEAKEILRSFTKYEKNGLIPNMFPDNGAEPLYNTVDASLWYIHCIYMYLLYSNDEKSFEFVKEELYSTAKNIIEAYKNGTDFSIKMQDN
;
A
#
# COMPACT_ATOMS: atom_id res chain seq x y z
N ALA A 1 -4.43 -29.01 -22.67
CA ALA A 1 -4.31 -29.82 -21.44
C ALA A 1 -4.13 -28.84 -20.29
N THR A 2 -4.87 -29.01 -19.20
CA THR A 2 -4.63 -28.24 -17.96
C THR A 2 -3.29 -28.71 -17.40
N ILE A 3 -2.32 -27.81 -17.30
CA ILE A 3 -0.99 -28.09 -16.76
C ILE A 3 -0.93 -27.35 -15.43
N GLU A 4 -1.00 -28.06 -14.32
CA GLU A 4 -0.65 -27.49 -13.02
C GLU A 4 0.88 -27.40 -12.94
N LYS A 5 1.42 -26.25 -12.52
CA LYS A 5 2.84 -26.17 -12.20
C LYS A 5 3.10 -27.15 -11.05
N GLU A 6 4.07 -28.05 -11.23
CA GLU A 6 4.59 -28.83 -10.11
C GLU A 6 5.22 -27.86 -9.11
N LEU A 7 4.54 -27.70 -7.98
CA LEU A 7 5.07 -26.97 -6.84
C LEU A 7 5.92 -27.95 -6.05
N ASN A 8 7.24 -27.92 -6.26
CA ASN A 8 8.19 -28.69 -5.45
C ASN A 8 8.37 -27.98 -4.09
N ILE A 9 7.38 -28.13 -3.21
CA ILE A 9 7.32 -27.45 -1.92
C ILE A 9 7.33 -28.49 -0.79
N CYS A 10 8.21 -28.34 0.19
CA CYS A 10 8.22 -29.15 1.41
C CYS A 10 7.08 -28.70 2.35
N PRO A 11 6.08 -29.55 2.66
CA PRO A 11 4.95 -29.17 3.51
C PRO A 11 5.37 -28.71 4.92
N GLU A 12 6.39 -29.35 5.49
CA GLU A 12 6.92 -29.00 6.81
C GLU A 12 7.55 -27.61 6.82
N GLU A 13 8.21 -27.23 5.73
CA GLU A 13 8.80 -25.90 5.58
C GLU A 13 7.72 -24.82 5.46
N VAL A 14 6.66 -25.05 4.68
CA VAL A 14 5.51 -24.15 4.59
C VAL A 14 4.83 -23.97 5.94
N PHE A 15 4.62 -25.06 6.68
CA PHE A 15 4.00 -25.00 7.99
C PHE A 15 4.86 -24.20 8.98
N ARG A 16 6.17 -24.46 9.01
CA ARG A 16 7.12 -23.74 9.87
C ARG A 16 7.20 -22.25 9.52
N SER A 17 7.29 -21.89 8.25
CA SER A 17 7.36 -20.49 7.81
C SER A 17 6.06 -19.74 8.10
N SER A 18 4.91 -20.39 7.87
CA SER A 18 3.60 -19.81 8.19
C SER A 18 3.44 -19.54 9.68
N ARG A 19 3.88 -20.49 10.52
CA ARG A 19 3.88 -20.31 11.98
C ARG A 19 4.77 -19.16 12.43
N ALA A 20 6.00 -19.10 11.92
CA ALA A 20 6.94 -18.04 12.25
C ALA A 20 6.39 -16.66 11.85
N ARG A 21 5.80 -16.56 10.65
CA ARG A 21 5.14 -15.33 10.16
C ARG A 21 3.99 -14.90 11.08
N ILE A 22 3.13 -15.82 11.52
CA ILE A 22 2.05 -15.52 12.47
C ILE A 22 2.62 -15.01 13.80
N GLU A 23 3.64 -15.67 14.34
CA GLU A 23 4.30 -15.25 15.59
C GLU A 23 4.89 -13.83 15.47
N GLU A 24 5.52 -13.50 14.33
CA GLU A 24 6.04 -12.17 14.03
C GLU A 24 4.92 -11.11 13.95
N LEU A 25 3.84 -11.39 13.23
CA LEU A 25 2.69 -10.49 13.10
C LEU A 25 2.01 -10.19 14.44
N GLN A 26 2.03 -11.16 15.36
CA GLN A 26 1.46 -11.01 16.70
C GLN A 26 2.40 -10.36 17.70
N ALA A 27 3.71 -10.37 17.45
CA ALA A 27 4.72 -9.92 18.40
C ALA A 27 4.48 -8.48 18.93
N PRO A 28 4.11 -7.49 18.10
CA PRO A 28 3.84 -6.12 18.58
C PRO A 28 2.66 -6.05 19.58
N PHE A 29 1.74 -7.01 19.51
CA PHE A 29 0.49 -7.03 20.28
C PHE A 29 0.45 -8.14 21.33
N LYS A 30 1.57 -8.83 21.59
CA LYS A 30 1.63 -9.99 22.50
C LYS A 30 1.07 -9.70 23.89
N ASN A 31 1.35 -8.51 24.42
CA ASN A 31 0.92 -8.04 25.74
C ASN A 31 -0.40 -7.24 25.71
N ASP A 32 -1.06 -7.12 24.56
CA ASP A 32 -2.37 -6.47 24.48
C ASP A 32 -3.43 -7.38 25.12
N ASN A 33 -4.28 -6.82 25.97
CA ASN A 33 -5.36 -7.58 26.63
C ASN A 33 -6.55 -7.84 25.69
N ARG A 34 -6.65 -7.10 24.58
CA ARG A 34 -7.70 -7.27 23.58
C ARG A 34 -7.30 -8.38 22.63
N ILE A 35 -8.07 -9.46 22.63
CA ILE A 35 -7.82 -10.59 21.73
C ILE A 35 -7.78 -10.15 20.26
N ILE A 36 -8.65 -9.23 19.86
CA ILE A 36 -8.75 -8.74 18.48
C ILE A 36 -7.44 -8.09 17.98
N ALA A 37 -6.68 -7.42 18.84
CA ALA A 37 -5.39 -6.80 18.48
C ALA A 37 -4.34 -7.84 18.07
N LYS A 38 -4.48 -9.10 18.51
CA LYS A 38 -3.59 -10.22 18.15
C LYS A 38 -4.00 -10.92 16.87
N TYR A 39 -5.24 -10.76 16.41
CA TYR A 39 -5.76 -11.46 15.22
C TYR A 39 -5.94 -10.55 14.01
N LEU A 40 -6.14 -9.24 14.21
CA LEU A 40 -6.20 -8.27 13.12
C LEU A 40 -4.93 -8.26 12.26
N PRO A 41 -3.69 -8.31 12.81
CA PRO A 41 -2.48 -8.35 11.98
C PRO A 41 -2.39 -9.58 11.08
N ILE A 42 -2.89 -10.73 11.55
CA ILE A 42 -2.96 -11.96 10.75
C ILE A 42 -3.94 -11.78 9.59
N SER A 43 -5.10 -11.19 9.86
CA SER A 43 -6.11 -10.95 8.83
C SER A 43 -5.66 -9.90 7.81
N ALA A 44 -5.01 -8.83 8.29
CA ALA A 44 -4.43 -7.76 7.48
C ALA A 44 -3.38 -8.31 6.49
N ASP A 45 -2.58 -9.26 6.94
CA ASP A 45 -1.50 -9.86 6.16
C ASP A 45 -1.98 -10.56 4.88
N HIS A 46 -3.22 -11.06 4.84
CA HIS A 46 -3.79 -11.65 3.63
C HIS A 46 -4.00 -10.64 2.50
N PHE A 47 -4.14 -9.35 2.80
CA PHE A 47 -4.40 -8.32 1.79
C PHE A 47 -3.12 -7.75 1.19
N ILE A 48 -1.95 -8.01 1.78
CA ILE A 48 -0.66 -7.50 1.32
C ILE A 48 -0.04 -8.54 0.37
N VAL A 49 0.02 -8.18 -0.92
CA VAL A 49 0.46 -9.09 -1.98
C VAL A 49 1.58 -8.45 -2.80
N ASP A 50 2.32 -9.28 -3.54
CA ASP A 50 3.31 -8.81 -4.51
C ASP A 50 2.62 -8.34 -5.79
N ARG A 51 3.10 -7.22 -6.34
CA ARG A 51 2.71 -6.72 -7.65
C ARG A 51 3.84 -6.95 -8.64
N ASP A 52 3.63 -7.88 -9.57
CA ASP A 52 4.63 -8.25 -10.58
C ASP A 52 5.11 -7.06 -11.42
N SER A 53 4.23 -6.12 -11.76
CA SER A 53 4.57 -4.97 -12.62
C SER A 53 5.55 -3.99 -11.98
N THR A 54 5.63 -3.93 -10.64
CA THR A 54 6.52 -3.01 -9.91
C THR A 54 7.58 -3.72 -9.09
N ASN A 55 7.49 -5.04 -8.96
CA ASN A 55 8.28 -5.86 -8.03
C ASN A 55 8.26 -5.27 -6.61
N CYS A 56 7.09 -4.79 -6.19
CA CYS A 56 6.83 -4.16 -4.89
C CYS A 56 5.51 -4.70 -4.32
N LYS A 57 5.30 -4.51 -3.02
CA LYS A 57 4.03 -4.85 -2.36
C LYS A 57 2.91 -3.90 -2.76
N THR A 58 1.69 -4.42 -2.64
CA THR A 58 0.44 -3.72 -2.92
C THR A 58 -0.67 -4.28 -2.03
N VAL A 59 -1.84 -3.65 -2.02
CA VAL A 59 -2.97 -4.07 -1.18
C VAL A 59 -4.17 -4.43 -2.04
N LEU A 60 -4.74 -5.61 -1.81
CA LEU A 60 -6.05 -5.96 -2.35
C LEU A 60 -7.14 -5.33 -1.49
N ALA A 61 -8.13 -4.70 -2.12
CA ALA A 61 -9.23 -4.06 -1.41
C ALA A 61 -10.21 -5.08 -0.81
N GLY A 62 -10.31 -6.29 -1.36
CA GLY A 62 -11.29 -7.27 -0.87
C GLY A 62 -11.37 -8.56 -1.68
N TYR A 63 -11.27 -9.70 -1.02
CA TYR A 63 -11.51 -10.98 -1.70
C TYR A 63 -13.01 -11.26 -1.94
N PRO A 64 -13.35 -11.99 -3.02
CA PRO A 64 -12.46 -12.46 -4.09
C PRO A 64 -12.41 -11.55 -5.32
N TRP A 65 -13.19 -10.46 -5.35
CA TRP A 65 -13.43 -9.69 -6.59
C TRP A 65 -12.80 -8.29 -6.61
N PHE A 66 -12.31 -7.78 -5.49
CA PHE A 66 -11.73 -6.44 -5.39
C PHE A 66 -10.21 -6.51 -5.37
N LEU A 67 -9.65 -5.99 -6.45
CA LEU A 67 -8.23 -5.93 -6.74
C LEU A 67 -7.58 -4.77 -5.99
N ASP A 68 -6.50 -4.22 -6.54
CA ASP A 68 -5.91 -3.03 -5.96
C ASP A 68 -6.67 -1.76 -6.36
N TRP A 69 -7.18 -1.08 -5.35
CA TRP A 69 -7.82 0.21 -5.45
C TRP A 69 -7.00 1.24 -4.67
N GLY A 70 -6.54 2.30 -5.34
CA GLY A 70 -5.64 3.26 -4.73
C GLY A 70 -6.25 3.98 -3.53
N ARG A 71 -7.54 4.34 -3.59
CA ARG A 71 -8.24 4.92 -2.44
C ARG A 71 -8.20 3.97 -1.24
N ASP A 72 -8.68 2.75 -1.43
CA ASP A 72 -8.82 1.74 -0.38
C ASP A 72 -7.45 1.38 0.22
N THR A 73 -6.44 1.20 -0.63
CA THR A 73 -5.05 0.99 -0.22
C THR A 73 -4.58 2.11 0.69
N MET A 74 -4.74 3.38 0.29
CA MET A 74 -4.24 4.50 1.11
C MET A 74 -5.03 4.67 2.41
N ILE A 75 -6.33 4.41 2.43
CA ILE A 75 -7.12 4.44 3.68
C ILE A 75 -6.67 3.33 4.62
N ALA A 76 -6.42 2.12 4.11
CA ALA A 76 -6.08 0.97 4.93
C ALA A 76 -4.59 0.92 5.36
N LEU A 77 -3.68 1.51 4.58
CA LEU A 77 -2.23 1.45 4.78
C LEU A 77 -1.79 1.73 6.23
N PRO A 78 -2.26 2.78 6.92
CA PRO A 78 -1.86 3.02 8.30
C PRO A 78 -2.19 1.85 9.25
N GLY A 79 -3.34 1.21 9.08
CA GLY A 79 -3.74 0.07 9.89
C GLY A 79 -3.03 -1.22 9.51
N LEU A 80 -2.84 -1.46 8.21
CA LEU A 80 -2.27 -2.71 7.68
C LEU A 80 -0.77 -2.84 7.92
N VAL A 81 -0.03 -1.74 7.82
CA VAL A 81 1.44 -1.78 7.83
C VAL A 81 2.11 -0.83 8.82
N LEU A 82 1.55 0.35 9.12
CA LEU A 82 2.19 1.27 10.07
C LEU A 82 1.93 0.86 11.52
N ALA A 83 0.67 0.65 11.88
CA ALA A 83 0.25 0.24 13.23
C ALA A 83 0.82 -1.12 13.64
N THR A 84 1.16 -1.97 12.67
CA THR A 84 1.76 -3.29 12.89
C THR A 84 3.29 -3.27 12.83
N GLY A 85 3.93 -2.12 12.63
CA GLY A 85 5.39 -1.98 12.56
C GLY A 85 6.04 -2.49 11.26
N ARG A 86 5.24 -2.80 10.23
CA ARG A 86 5.69 -3.31 8.92
C ARG A 86 6.13 -2.18 7.99
N LEU A 87 7.09 -1.39 8.45
CA LEU A 87 7.55 -0.18 7.75
C LEU A 87 8.18 -0.50 6.39
N LYS A 88 8.79 -1.67 6.21
CA LYS A 88 9.36 -2.09 4.93
C LYS A 88 8.28 -2.20 3.85
N GLU A 89 7.18 -2.88 4.16
CA GLU A 89 6.04 -3.01 3.26
C GLU A 89 5.37 -1.67 2.98
N ALA A 90 5.30 -0.78 3.98
CA ALA A 90 4.82 0.59 3.77
C ALA A 90 5.65 1.34 2.71
N LYS A 91 6.99 1.24 2.77
CA LYS A 91 7.88 1.83 1.76
C LYS A 91 7.62 1.25 0.37
N GLU A 92 7.49 -0.08 0.28
CA GLU A 92 7.26 -0.77 -1.00
C GLU A 92 5.91 -0.38 -1.62
N ILE A 93 4.85 -0.30 -0.82
CA ILE A 93 3.52 0.13 -1.29
C ILE A 93 3.59 1.59 -1.77
N LEU A 94 4.09 2.53 -0.96
CA LEU A 94 4.17 3.95 -1.34
C LEU A 94 5.02 4.16 -2.61
N ARG A 95 6.15 3.47 -2.72
CA ARG A 95 7.01 3.47 -3.91
C ARG A 95 6.29 2.89 -5.12
N SER A 96 5.53 1.81 -4.96
CA SER A 96 4.75 1.19 -6.04
C SER A 96 3.77 2.20 -6.64
N PHE A 97 3.04 2.93 -5.80
CA PHE A 97 2.07 3.93 -6.22
C PHE A 97 2.70 5.18 -6.85
N THR A 98 3.88 5.60 -6.38
CA THR A 98 4.65 6.70 -6.98
C THR A 98 4.89 6.47 -8.47
N LYS A 99 5.21 5.23 -8.87
CA LYS A 99 5.49 4.87 -10.28
C LYS A 99 4.29 5.05 -11.21
N TYR A 100 3.08 5.12 -10.65
CA TYR A 100 1.83 5.27 -11.39
C TYR A 100 1.20 6.64 -11.23
N GLU A 101 1.86 7.60 -10.59
CA GLU A 101 1.33 8.96 -10.59
C GLU A 101 1.31 9.53 -12.01
N LYS A 102 0.19 10.13 -12.39
CA LYS A 102 0.00 10.78 -13.69
C LYS A 102 -0.75 12.09 -13.52
N ASN A 103 -0.14 13.20 -13.94
CA ASN A 103 -0.74 14.53 -13.96
C ASN A 103 -1.36 14.97 -12.61
N GLY A 104 -0.67 14.65 -11.52
CA GLY A 104 -1.09 14.89 -10.13
C GLY A 104 -2.07 13.86 -9.58
N LEU A 105 -2.36 12.79 -10.31
CA LEU A 105 -3.35 11.78 -9.93
C LEU A 105 -2.71 10.44 -9.62
N ILE A 106 -3.03 9.92 -8.44
CA ILE A 106 -2.83 8.53 -8.08
C ILE A 106 -4.03 7.74 -8.62
N PRO A 107 -3.82 6.58 -9.26
CA PRO A 107 -4.91 5.81 -9.84
C PRO A 107 -5.87 5.30 -8.76
N ASN A 108 -7.15 5.28 -9.11
CA ASN A 108 -8.22 4.72 -8.31
C ASN A 108 -8.23 3.20 -8.35
N MET A 109 -7.96 2.57 -9.50
CA MET A 109 -8.06 1.12 -9.69
C MET A 109 -7.02 0.61 -10.69
N PHE A 110 -6.45 -0.56 -10.41
CA PHE A 110 -5.55 -1.30 -11.29
C PHE A 110 -6.26 -2.53 -11.89
N PRO A 111 -6.51 -2.54 -13.22
CA PRO A 111 -7.18 -3.67 -13.87
C PRO A 111 -6.29 -4.93 -13.97
N ASP A 112 -6.87 -6.11 -13.75
CA ASP A 112 -6.17 -7.41 -13.86
C ASP A 112 -5.83 -7.84 -15.29
N ASN A 113 -6.47 -7.25 -16.31
CA ASN A 113 -6.27 -7.60 -17.72
C ASN A 113 -5.09 -6.85 -18.36
N GLY A 114 -4.26 -6.18 -17.57
CA GLY A 114 -3.14 -5.36 -18.05
C GLY A 114 -3.57 -4.05 -18.73
N ALA A 115 -4.85 -3.66 -18.61
CA ALA A 115 -5.28 -2.34 -19.06
C ALA A 115 -4.69 -1.21 -18.21
N GLU A 116 -4.72 0.00 -18.76
CA GLU A 116 -4.24 1.20 -18.08
C GLU A 116 -4.98 1.43 -16.75
N PRO A 117 -4.28 1.87 -15.69
CA PRO A 117 -4.91 2.27 -14.44
C PRO A 117 -5.96 3.36 -14.65
N LEU A 118 -7.02 3.33 -13.83
CA LEU A 118 -8.10 4.31 -13.91
C LEU A 118 -7.86 5.47 -12.95
N TYR A 119 -7.82 6.70 -13.46
CA TYR A 119 -7.54 7.92 -12.68
C TYR A 119 -8.80 8.73 -12.34
N ASN A 120 -9.93 8.04 -12.17
CA ASN A 120 -11.25 8.65 -12.00
C ASN A 120 -11.59 8.98 -10.54
N THR A 121 -10.61 9.51 -9.79
CA THR A 121 -10.77 9.84 -8.38
C THR A 121 -10.09 11.14 -7.99
N VAL A 122 -10.70 11.87 -7.06
CA VAL A 122 -10.21 13.14 -6.51
C VAL A 122 -9.47 12.99 -5.17
N ASP A 123 -9.65 11.87 -4.47
CA ASP A 123 -9.18 11.75 -3.09
C ASP A 123 -8.00 10.80 -2.92
N ALA A 124 -7.74 9.87 -3.86
CA ALA A 124 -6.64 8.92 -3.73
C ALA A 124 -5.27 9.62 -3.64
N SER A 125 -5.04 10.70 -4.42
CA SER A 125 -3.81 11.48 -4.32
C SER A 125 -3.65 12.20 -2.98
N LEU A 126 -4.75 12.67 -2.39
CA LEU A 126 -4.73 13.34 -1.09
C LEU A 126 -4.48 12.34 0.03
N TRP A 127 -5.12 11.16 -0.04
CA TRP A 127 -4.82 10.06 0.87
C TRP A 127 -3.39 9.56 0.75
N TYR A 128 -2.82 9.55 -0.46
CA TYR A 128 -1.42 9.22 -0.66
C TYR A 128 -0.47 10.19 0.07
N ILE A 129 -0.71 11.51 -0.04
CA ILE A 129 0.05 12.51 0.73
C ILE A 129 -0.12 12.29 2.24
N HIS A 130 -1.34 12.02 2.69
CA HIS A 130 -1.60 11.69 4.09
C HIS A 130 -0.80 10.46 4.55
N CYS A 131 -0.72 9.41 3.74
CA CYS A 131 0.08 8.22 4.05
C CYS A 131 1.58 8.49 4.13
N ILE A 132 2.13 9.38 3.28
CA ILE A 132 3.52 9.83 3.40
C ILE A 132 3.76 10.49 4.76
N TYR A 133 2.85 11.38 5.17
CA TYR A 133 2.94 12.04 6.47
C TYR A 133 2.85 11.03 7.62
N MET A 134 1.88 10.11 7.57
CA MET A 134 1.72 9.06 8.59
C MET A 134 2.94 8.14 8.65
N TYR A 135 3.54 7.78 7.51
CA TYR A 135 4.76 6.99 7.47
C TYR A 135 5.89 7.67 8.24
N LEU A 136 6.12 8.97 8.00
CA LEU A 136 7.13 9.75 8.72
C LEU A 136 6.86 9.82 10.24
N LEU A 137 5.60 9.96 10.64
CA LEU A 137 5.23 9.97 12.06
C LEU A 137 5.50 8.63 12.75
N TYR A 138 5.21 7.51 12.09
CA TYR A 138 5.40 6.18 12.65
C TYR A 138 6.86 5.74 12.66
N SER A 139 7.64 6.09 11.64
CA SER A 139 9.04 5.69 11.53
C SER A 139 9.96 6.58 12.35
N ASN A 140 9.75 7.91 12.28
CA ASN A 140 10.46 8.95 13.03
C ASN A 140 11.99 8.79 13.07
N ASP A 141 12.61 8.54 11.90
CA ASP A 141 14.05 8.32 11.75
C ASP A 141 14.60 8.97 10.47
N GLU A 142 15.90 9.22 10.44
CA GLU A 142 16.59 9.92 9.35
C GLU A 142 16.52 9.18 8.01
N LYS A 143 16.60 7.84 8.02
CA LYS A 143 16.54 7.03 6.78
C LYS A 143 15.16 7.07 6.16
N SER A 144 14.12 7.13 6.98
CA SER A 144 12.75 7.31 6.52
C SER A 144 12.51 8.70 5.94
N PHE A 145 13.12 9.74 6.52
CA PHE A 145 13.08 11.08 5.95
C PHE A 145 13.81 11.14 4.60
N GLU A 146 14.99 10.55 4.51
CA GLU A 146 15.77 10.45 3.27
C GLU A 146 14.98 9.71 2.18
N PHE A 147 14.38 8.57 2.50
CA PHE A 147 13.49 7.84 1.59
C PHE A 147 12.35 8.72 1.05
N VAL A 148 11.63 9.44 1.92
CA VAL A 148 10.53 10.31 1.47
C VAL A 148 11.07 11.43 0.58
N LYS A 149 12.18 12.05 0.97
CA LYS A 149 12.81 13.16 0.24
C LYS A 149 13.27 12.73 -1.15
N GLU A 150 13.90 11.57 -1.26
CA GLU A 150 14.50 11.08 -2.51
C GLU A 150 13.45 10.47 -3.45
N GLU A 151 12.47 9.74 -2.91
CA GLU A 151 11.60 8.91 -3.74
C GLU A 151 10.17 9.43 -3.86
N LEU A 152 9.61 10.05 -2.82
CA LEU A 152 8.16 10.36 -2.77
C LEU A 152 7.85 11.87 -2.88
N TYR A 153 8.81 12.72 -2.50
CA TYR A 153 8.59 14.16 -2.34
C TYR A 153 8.26 14.86 -3.66
N SER A 154 8.92 14.49 -4.76
CA SER A 154 8.65 15.04 -6.09
C SER A 154 7.20 14.79 -6.50
N THR A 155 6.70 13.57 -6.28
CA THR A 155 5.31 13.18 -6.55
C THR A 155 4.32 13.92 -5.66
N ALA A 156 4.57 14.00 -4.35
CA ALA A 156 3.72 14.76 -3.44
C ALA A 156 3.63 16.25 -3.84
N LYS A 157 4.75 16.84 -4.24
CA LYS A 157 4.79 18.21 -4.76
C LYS A 157 4.00 18.35 -6.07
N ASN A 158 4.16 17.40 -6.99
CA ASN A 158 3.43 17.41 -8.26
C ASN A 158 1.91 17.34 -8.05
N ILE A 159 1.45 16.45 -7.15
CA ILE A 159 0.03 16.37 -6.76
C ILE A 159 -0.48 17.73 -6.27
N ILE A 160 0.24 18.39 -5.35
CA ILE A 160 -0.17 19.68 -4.81
C ILE A 160 -0.26 20.75 -5.92
N GLU A 161 0.73 20.83 -6.80
CA GLU A 161 0.74 21.80 -7.89
C GLU A 161 -0.36 21.54 -8.92
N ALA A 162 -0.62 20.27 -9.24
CA ALA A 162 -1.72 19.89 -10.13
C ALA A 162 -3.09 20.21 -9.51
N TYR A 163 -3.28 20.00 -8.20
CA TYR A 163 -4.54 20.36 -7.53
C TYR A 163 -4.73 21.87 -7.42
N LYS A 164 -3.67 22.67 -7.45
CA LYS A 164 -3.79 24.14 -7.57
C LYS A 164 -4.16 24.58 -8.98
N ASN A 165 -3.49 24.04 -9.99
CA ASN A 165 -3.54 24.55 -11.36
C ASN A 165 -4.58 23.85 -12.26
N GLY A 166 -4.98 22.63 -11.90
CA GLY A 166 -5.85 21.76 -12.68
C GLY A 166 -5.22 20.42 -13.04
N THR A 167 -5.99 19.35 -12.82
CA THR A 167 -5.71 18.00 -13.34
C THR A 167 -6.52 17.70 -14.60
N ASP A 168 -6.30 16.54 -15.21
CA ASP A 168 -7.00 16.05 -16.41
C ASP A 168 -8.54 16.03 -16.29
N PHE A 169 -9.08 16.01 -15.06
CA PHE A 169 -10.53 15.98 -14.80
C PHE A 169 -11.09 17.31 -14.30
N SER A 170 -10.38 18.43 -14.54
CA SER A 170 -10.75 19.76 -14.02
C SER A 170 -10.84 19.82 -12.49
N ILE A 171 -10.16 18.90 -11.80
CA ILE A 171 -9.97 18.98 -10.36
C ILE A 171 -8.97 20.09 -10.13
N LYS A 172 -9.42 21.18 -9.51
CA LYS A 172 -8.58 22.34 -9.17
C LYS A 172 -9.11 23.07 -7.95
N MET A 173 -8.22 23.81 -7.31
CA MET A 173 -8.55 24.79 -6.29
C MET A 173 -9.53 25.82 -6.88
N GLN A 174 -10.53 26.20 -6.09
CA GLN A 174 -11.39 27.33 -6.45
C GLN A 174 -10.59 28.63 -6.35
N ASP A 175 -10.87 29.56 -7.26
CA ASP A 175 -10.30 30.90 -7.18
C ASP A 175 -10.75 31.57 -5.87
N ASN A 176 -9.83 32.28 -5.22
CA ASN A 176 -10.10 32.98 -3.96
C ASN A 176 -10.95 34.24 -4.17
#